data_AF-A0A7S2LVA8-F1
#
_entry.id   AF-A0A7S2LVA8-F1
#
_cell.length_a   1.000
_cell.length_b   1.000
_cell.length_c   1.000
_cell.angle_alpha   90.00
_cell.angle_beta   90.00
_cell.angle_gamma   90.00
#
_symmetry.space_group_name_H-M   'P 1'
#
loop_
_entity.id
_entity.type
_entity.pdbx_description
1 polymer ?
#
loop_
_entity_poly.entity_id
_entity_poly.type
_entity_poly.pdbx_seq_one_letter_code
_entity_poly.pdbx_strand_id
1 'polypeptide(L)'
;MARCGHAPAQLHSERRCDADGYSPSALEADFAAHPVERTSNRSQLCSLLHRGVRGSWLRQVRGCEAMSDGVFSKLCRRGEPPEFLEPLAGLLRDPRMVCEGSRYVPFVDWLLLADASLVPPGARRRFFDAGGSSFLDALQFFVAEYAARGIYFDEFYVWEARPLSVEDYWRGADPALRAYCEPRLHLFLGVEVVGARGAPDNPIARAEALCRTTDFCVLKLDIDRPGLETALVGHLVEAVGRRGAF
;
A
#
# COMPACT_ATOMS: atom_id res chain seq x y z
N MET A 1 -1.61 -7.52 33.18
CA MET A 1 -0.94 -7.63 31.87
C MET A 1 -0.18 -6.34 31.62
N ALA A 2 1.15 -6.41 31.48
CA ALA A 2 1.96 -5.24 31.15
C ALA A 2 1.53 -4.70 29.77
N ARG A 3 1.34 -3.38 29.67
CA ARG A 3 1.06 -2.72 28.40
C ARG A 3 2.39 -2.50 27.70
N CYS A 4 2.62 -3.19 26.59
CA CYS A 4 3.72 -2.87 25.69
C CYS A 4 3.43 -1.55 24.96
N GLY A 5 4.46 -0.77 24.63
CA GLY A 5 4.34 0.46 23.84
C GLY A 5 4.40 0.19 22.34
N HIS A 6 3.72 0.97 21.50
CA HIS A 6 3.76 0.82 20.05
C HIS A 6 5.20 0.95 19.53
N ALA A 7 5.68 -0.01 18.73
CA ALA A 7 6.99 0.08 18.10
C ALA A 7 6.85 0.83 16.76
N PRO A 8 7.57 1.94 16.55
CA PRO A 8 7.63 2.57 15.25
C PRO A 8 8.31 1.63 14.23
N ALA A 9 7.89 1.70 12.96
CA ALA A 9 8.55 0.98 11.87
C ALA A 9 10.04 1.37 11.73
N GLN A 10 10.36 2.62 12.07
CA GLN A 10 11.72 3.11 12.23
C GLN A 10 12.21 2.85 13.65
N LEU A 11 13.02 1.80 13.82
CA LEU A 11 13.77 1.64 15.05
C LEU A 11 14.91 2.66 15.09
N HIS A 12 15.09 3.33 16.23
CA HIS A 12 16.31 4.07 16.53
C HIS A 12 17.48 3.08 16.67
N SER A 13 18.00 2.61 15.54
CA SER A 13 19.20 1.80 15.45
C SER A 13 20.41 2.73 15.38
N GLU A 14 21.40 2.50 16.24
CA GLU A 14 22.71 3.16 16.13
C GLU A 14 23.44 2.76 14.83
N ARG A 15 23.10 1.58 14.29
CA ARG A 15 23.64 1.08 13.03
C ARG A 15 22.88 1.72 11.86
N ARG A 16 23.63 2.44 11.01
CA ARG A 16 23.18 2.98 9.72
C ARG A 16 23.47 1.99 8.60
N CYS A 17 22.70 2.04 7.52
CA CYS A 17 22.92 1.21 6.34
C CYS A 17 24.13 1.71 5.53
N ASP A 18 24.98 0.80 5.08
CA ASP A 18 26.19 1.12 4.29
C ASP A 18 25.86 1.32 2.79
N ALA A 19 24.76 0.74 2.33
CA ALA A 19 24.27 0.83 0.97
C ALA A 19 22.74 0.84 0.95
N ASP A 20 22.19 1.31 -0.17
CA ASP A 20 20.79 1.14 -0.48
C ASP A 20 20.52 -0.34 -0.75
N GLY A 21 19.39 -0.85 -0.27
CA GLY A 21 19.05 -2.24 -0.50
C GLY A 21 17.73 -2.66 0.12
N TYR A 22 17.14 -3.68 -0.48
CA TYR A 22 15.98 -4.37 0.05
C TYR A 22 16.39 -5.76 0.53
N SER A 23 15.94 -6.15 1.72
CA SER A 23 16.17 -7.49 2.26
C SER A 23 14.82 -8.11 2.65
N PRO A 24 14.29 -9.07 1.87
CA PRO A 24 13.03 -9.72 2.20
C PRO A 24 13.18 -10.52 3.50
N SER A 25 12.11 -10.57 4.29
CA SER A 25 12.05 -11.48 5.44
C SER A 25 11.97 -12.94 5.00
N ALA A 26 12.27 -13.85 5.93
CA ALA A 26 12.05 -15.28 5.67
C ALA A 26 10.59 -15.59 5.32
N LEU A 27 9.65 -14.88 5.97
CA LEU A 27 8.22 -15.04 5.69
C LEU A 27 7.86 -14.54 4.29
N GLU A 28 8.33 -13.36 3.89
CA GLU A 28 8.07 -12.82 2.57
C GLU A 28 8.67 -13.70 1.47
N ALA A 29 9.92 -14.14 1.63
CA ALA A 29 10.57 -15.01 0.66
C ALA A 29 9.80 -16.32 0.42
N ASP A 30 9.22 -16.91 1.48
CA ASP A 30 8.38 -18.11 1.37
C ASP A 30 7.07 -17.84 0.60
N PHE A 31 6.42 -16.69 0.86
CA PHE A 31 5.21 -16.28 0.13
C PHE A 31 5.51 -15.98 -1.34
N ALA A 32 6.59 -15.27 -1.63
CA ALA A 32 7.02 -14.95 -2.98
C ALA A 32 7.36 -16.20 -3.80
N ALA A 33 7.89 -17.25 -3.16
CA ALA A 33 8.18 -18.52 -3.82
C ALA A 33 6.91 -19.35 -4.13
N HIS A 34 5.82 -19.14 -3.39
CA HIS A 34 4.62 -19.98 -3.47
C HIS A 34 3.29 -19.17 -3.47
N PRO A 35 3.15 -18.07 -4.21
CA PRO A 35 2.07 -17.10 -4.00
C PRO A 35 0.69 -17.73 -4.16
N VAL A 36 0.47 -18.46 -5.25
CA VAL A 36 -0.82 -19.12 -5.53
C VAL A 36 -1.18 -20.14 -4.47
N GLU A 37 -0.22 -21.01 -4.09
CA GLU A 37 -0.45 -22.02 -3.06
C GLU A 37 -0.77 -21.35 -1.72
N ARG A 38 0.04 -20.38 -1.31
CA ARG A 38 -0.04 -19.73 0.00
C ARG A 38 -1.30 -18.87 0.17
N THR A 39 -1.90 -18.40 -0.92
CA THR A 39 -3.12 -17.58 -0.90
C THR A 39 -4.34 -18.27 -1.51
N SER A 40 -4.26 -19.57 -1.83
CA SER A 40 -5.33 -20.27 -2.58
C SER A 40 -6.67 -20.30 -1.85
N ASN A 41 -6.64 -20.39 -0.52
CA ASN A 41 -7.81 -20.36 0.34
C ASN A 41 -7.45 -19.89 1.74
N ARG A 42 -8.47 -19.40 2.47
CA ARG A 42 -8.35 -18.90 3.83
C ARG A 42 -7.74 -19.91 4.80
N SER A 43 -8.13 -21.19 4.72
CA SER A 43 -7.63 -22.22 5.65
C SER A 43 -6.12 -22.42 5.51
N GLN A 44 -5.64 -22.52 4.26
CA GLN A 44 -4.22 -22.63 3.96
C GLN A 44 -3.44 -21.40 4.39
N LEU A 45 -3.91 -20.19 4.01
CA LEU A 45 -3.28 -18.94 4.43
C LEU A 45 -3.13 -18.88 5.97
N CYS A 46 -4.20 -19.23 6.69
CA CYS A 46 -4.23 -19.13 8.14
C CYS A 46 -3.48 -20.25 8.87
N SER A 47 -3.28 -21.41 8.24
CA SER A 47 -2.44 -22.48 8.80
C SER A 47 -0.96 -22.15 8.70
N LEU A 48 -0.53 -21.49 7.62
CA LEU A 48 0.84 -21.03 7.41
C LEU A 48 1.20 -19.90 8.38
N LEU A 49 0.25 -18.98 8.57
CA LEU A 49 0.30 -17.92 9.59
C LEU A 49 -0.14 -18.47 10.96
N HIS A 50 0.42 -19.64 11.30
CA HIS A 50 0.19 -20.34 12.55
C HIS A 50 0.44 -19.42 13.76
N ARG A 51 -0.10 -19.83 14.90
CA ARG A 51 -0.12 -19.04 16.14
C ARG A 51 1.26 -18.51 16.54
N GLY A 52 2.35 -19.21 16.20
CA GLY A 52 3.74 -18.81 16.46
C GLY A 52 4.14 -17.55 15.68
N VAL A 53 4.15 -17.62 14.35
CA VAL A 53 4.52 -16.48 13.47
C VAL A 53 3.62 -15.28 13.74
N ARG A 54 2.30 -15.50 13.81
CA ARG A 54 1.35 -14.44 14.12
C ARG A 54 1.62 -13.82 15.48
N GLY A 55 1.73 -14.64 16.53
CA GLY A 55 2.00 -14.14 17.87
C GLY A 55 3.28 -13.32 17.95
N SER A 56 4.34 -13.76 17.26
CA SER A 56 5.62 -13.07 17.16
C SER A 56 5.48 -11.71 16.45
N TRP A 57 4.87 -11.69 15.26
CA TRP A 57 4.56 -10.46 14.51
C TRP A 57 3.83 -9.45 15.40
N LEU A 58 2.77 -9.87 16.10
CA LEU A 58 1.97 -8.97 16.92
C LEU A 58 2.73 -8.40 18.10
N ARG A 59 3.57 -9.22 18.74
CA ARG A 59 4.39 -8.76 19.85
C ARG A 59 5.46 -7.78 19.36
N GLN A 60 6.00 -7.97 18.16
CA GLN A 60 6.95 -7.05 17.54
C GLN A 60 6.33 -5.69 17.18
N VAL A 61 5.19 -5.65 16.46
CA VAL A 61 4.46 -4.39 16.15
C VAL A 61 4.05 -3.64 17.43
N ARG A 62 3.73 -4.38 18.50
CA ARG A 62 3.38 -3.81 19.80
C ARG A 62 4.59 -3.50 20.69
N GLY A 63 5.81 -3.55 20.17
CA GLY A 63 7.04 -3.29 20.94
C GLY A 63 7.22 -4.20 22.17
N CYS A 64 6.53 -5.34 22.22
CA CYS A 64 6.72 -6.36 23.25
C CYS A 64 7.95 -7.23 22.96
N GLU A 65 8.37 -7.32 21.69
CA GLU A 65 9.53 -8.09 21.22
C GLU A 65 10.32 -7.25 20.21
N ALA A 66 11.62 -7.53 20.08
CA ALA A 66 12.45 -6.89 19.07
C ALA A 66 12.06 -7.33 17.66
N MET A 67 12.08 -6.41 16.71
CA MET A 67 11.85 -6.68 15.30
C MET A 67 12.86 -7.71 14.78
N SER A 68 12.40 -8.64 13.94
CA SER A 68 13.18 -9.78 13.47
C SER A 68 13.05 -9.98 11.96
N ASP A 69 14.16 -10.36 11.34
CA ASP A 69 14.23 -10.70 9.90
C ASP A 69 13.44 -11.98 9.53
N GLY A 70 12.98 -12.73 10.54
CA GLY A 70 12.08 -13.87 10.33
C GLY A 70 10.66 -13.44 9.94
N VAL A 71 10.25 -12.23 10.34
CA VAL A 71 8.91 -11.69 10.06
C VAL A 71 9.00 -10.47 9.18
N PHE A 72 9.80 -9.46 9.53
CA PHE A 72 9.80 -8.16 8.86
C PHE A 72 10.89 -8.06 7.80
N SER A 73 10.52 -7.53 6.64
CA SER A 73 11.48 -7.18 5.60
C SER A 73 12.20 -5.89 6.00
N LYS A 74 13.30 -5.58 5.34
CA LYS A 74 14.07 -4.36 5.62
C LYS A 74 14.32 -3.57 4.36
N LEU A 75 14.07 -2.27 4.44
CA LEU A 75 14.60 -1.30 3.51
C LEU A 75 15.79 -0.60 4.15
N CYS A 76 16.90 -0.59 3.43
CA CYS A 76 18.08 0.17 3.77
C CYS A 76 18.24 1.32 2.78
N ARG A 77 18.43 2.53 3.31
CA ARG A 77 18.89 3.69 2.58
C ARG A 77 20.25 4.08 3.14
N ARG A 78 21.27 4.27 2.29
CA ARG A 78 22.65 4.55 2.72
C ARG A 78 22.67 5.75 3.66
N GLY A 79 23.31 5.56 4.82
CA GLY A 79 23.44 6.58 5.84
C GLY A 79 22.22 6.71 6.77
N GLU A 80 21.10 6.06 6.47
CA GLU A 80 19.91 6.04 7.34
C GLU A 80 19.86 4.75 8.19
N PRO A 81 19.14 4.75 9.31
CA PRO A 81 18.79 3.52 10.02
C PRO A 81 17.97 2.57 9.13
N PRO A 82 18.12 1.24 9.26
CA PRO A 82 17.24 0.29 8.59
C PRO A 82 15.77 0.52 8.96
N GLU A 83 14.90 0.54 7.96
CA GLU A 83 13.46 0.65 8.12
C GLU A 83 12.85 -0.75 8.02
N PHE A 84 12.18 -1.20 9.09
CA PHE A 84 11.49 -2.49 9.05
C PHE A 84 10.14 -2.33 8.36
N LEU A 85 9.85 -3.25 7.47
CA LEU A 85 8.66 -3.29 6.66
C LEU A 85 7.81 -4.46 7.09
N GLU A 86 6.51 -4.21 7.26
CA GLU A 86 5.54 -5.27 7.43
C GLU A 86 5.66 -6.21 6.21
N PRO A 87 5.87 -7.52 6.42
CA PRO A 87 6.13 -8.41 5.31
C PRO A 87 4.95 -8.42 4.34
N LEU A 88 5.26 -8.50 3.05
CA LEU A 88 4.29 -8.72 1.99
C LEU A 88 3.81 -10.19 2.00
N ALA A 89 3.40 -10.68 3.16
CA ALA A 89 2.90 -12.03 3.38
C ALA A 89 1.37 -12.06 3.23
N GLY A 90 0.85 -13.10 2.59
CA GLY A 90 -0.58 -13.23 2.26
C GLY A 90 -0.99 -12.43 1.03
N LEU A 91 -2.24 -11.98 0.99
CA LEU A 91 -2.76 -11.03 0.00
C LEU A 91 -2.30 -9.59 0.32
N LEU A 92 -1.03 -9.39 0.68
CA LEU A 92 -0.46 -8.08 1.08
C LEU A 92 -1.20 -7.41 2.25
N ARG A 93 -1.70 -8.21 3.21
CA ARG A 93 -2.50 -7.73 4.33
C ARG A 93 -2.06 -8.37 5.63
N ASP A 94 -2.27 -7.65 6.72
CA ASP A 94 -2.19 -8.22 8.06
C ASP A 94 -3.01 -9.54 8.13
N PRO A 95 -2.37 -10.67 8.50
CA PRO A 95 -3.01 -11.99 8.58
C PRO A 95 -4.31 -12.01 9.35
N ARG A 96 -4.47 -11.15 10.36
CA ARG A 96 -5.67 -11.09 11.22
C ARG A 96 -6.91 -10.64 10.48
N MET A 97 -6.74 -9.81 9.45
CA MET A 97 -7.85 -9.36 8.61
C MET A 97 -8.57 -10.56 7.98
N VAL A 98 -7.80 -11.57 7.59
CA VAL A 98 -8.34 -12.79 6.98
C VAL A 98 -8.59 -13.88 8.03
N CYS A 99 -7.72 -14.04 9.01
CA CYS A 99 -7.73 -15.21 9.89
C CYS A 99 -8.58 -15.06 11.15
N GLU A 100 -8.72 -13.86 11.72
CA GLU A 100 -9.33 -13.68 13.04
C GLU A 100 -10.73 -13.07 13.00
N GLY A 101 -11.14 -12.51 11.86
CA GLY A 101 -12.47 -11.90 11.72
C GLY A 101 -12.53 -10.54 12.42
N SER A 102 -12.35 -9.49 11.62
CA SER A 102 -12.79 -8.10 11.83
C SER A 102 -12.76 -7.52 13.25
N ARG A 103 -11.66 -6.80 13.55
CA ARG A 103 -11.63 -5.52 14.31
C ARG A 103 -10.23 -4.89 14.33
N TYR A 104 -9.39 -5.18 13.35
CA TYR A 104 -8.05 -4.60 13.30
C TYR A 104 -8.01 -3.43 12.33
N VAL A 105 -7.62 -2.27 12.82
CA VAL A 105 -7.35 -1.09 11.99
C VAL A 105 -5.89 -1.24 11.54
N PRO A 106 -5.60 -1.29 10.22
CA PRO A 106 -4.23 -1.22 9.75
C PRO A 106 -3.60 0.08 10.24
N PHE A 107 -2.37 0.01 10.73
CA PHE A 107 -1.63 1.19 11.13
C PHE A 107 -1.01 1.79 9.87
N VAL A 108 -1.40 3.03 9.53
CA VAL A 108 -0.85 3.75 8.38
C VAL A 108 0.68 3.92 8.46
N ASP A 109 1.25 3.81 9.66
CA ASP A 109 2.68 3.87 9.95
C ASP A 109 3.51 2.76 9.28
N TRP A 110 2.86 1.71 8.77
CA TRP A 110 3.53 0.60 8.06
C TRP A 110 3.42 0.72 6.53
N LEU A 111 2.80 1.79 6.01
CA LEU A 111 2.78 2.05 4.59
C LEU A 111 4.18 2.48 4.13
N LEU A 112 4.79 1.67 3.26
CA LEU A 112 6.00 2.07 2.56
C LEU A 112 5.65 3.05 1.44
N LEU A 113 6.02 4.31 1.64
CA LEU A 113 5.82 5.35 0.65
C LEU A 113 7.14 5.66 -0.06
N ALA A 114 7.09 5.75 -1.38
CA ALA A 114 8.22 6.22 -2.16
C ALA A 114 8.57 7.67 -1.80
N ASP A 115 9.82 8.05 -2.09
CA ASP A 115 10.32 9.40 -1.91
C ASP A 115 10.89 9.94 -3.24
N ALA A 116 11.23 11.22 -3.25
CA ALA A 116 11.69 11.91 -4.46
C ALA A 116 12.91 11.28 -5.14
N SER A 117 13.71 10.46 -4.45
CA SER A 117 14.85 9.75 -5.05
C SER A 117 14.43 8.71 -6.09
N LEU A 118 13.19 8.21 -6.00
CA LEU A 118 12.61 7.25 -6.93
C LEU A 118 11.88 7.90 -8.11
N VAL A 119 11.79 9.24 -8.15
CA VAL A 119 11.08 9.96 -9.20
C VAL A 119 12.08 10.41 -10.28
N PRO A 120 12.01 9.88 -11.51
CA PRO A 120 12.90 10.32 -12.58
C PRO A 120 12.75 11.82 -12.85
N PRO A 121 13.82 12.55 -13.19
CA PRO A 121 13.73 13.96 -13.56
C PRO A 121 12.74 14.17 -14.72
N GLY A 122 11.77 15.07 -14.52
CA GLY A 122 10.73 15.37 -15.51
C GLY A 122 9.63 14.32 -15.63
N ALA A 123 9.62 13.27 -14.79
CA ALA A 123 8.54 12.29 -14.74
C ALA A 123 7.19 12.94 -14.43
N ARG A 124 6.13 12.49 -15.12
CA ARG A 124 4.76 12.77 -14.66
C ARG A 124 4.47 11.93 -13.44
N ARG A 125 3.83 12.53 -12.43
CA ARG A 125 3.46 11.91 -11.17
C ARG A 125 1.96 11.76 -11.11
N ARG A 126 1.45 10.52 -11.05
CA ARG A 126 0.01 10.25 -11.02
C ARG A 126 -0.36 9.37 -9.84
N PHE A 127 -1.50 9.66 -9.23
CA PHE A 127 -2.07 8.86 -8.14
C PHE A 127 -3.42 8.29 -8.59
N PHE A 128 -3.62 7.00 -8.39
CA PHE A 128 -4.85 6.28 -8.71
C PHE A 128 -5.43 5.73 -7.41
N ASP A 129 -6.62 6.19 -7.01
CA ASP A 129 -7.34 5.76 -5.81
C ASP A 129 -8.59 4.97 -6.17
N ALA A 130 -8.51 3.65 -6.05
CA ALA A 130 -9.65 2.76 -6.24
C ALA A 130 -10.37 2.58 -4.89
N GLY A 131 -11.45 3.35 -4.67
CA GLY A 131 -12.24 3.36 -3.43
C GLY A 131 -12.16 4.65 -2.61
N GLY A 132 -12.09 5.81 -3.26
CA GLY A 132 -11.94 7.11 -2.58
C GLY A 132 -13.25 7.66 -2.01
N SER A 133 -13.64 7.19 -0.81
CA SER A 133 -14.90 7.55 -0.13
C SER A 133 -15.15 9.05 0.05
N SER A 134 -14.14 9.79 0.54
CA SER A 134 -14.10 11.24 0.60
C SER A 134 -12.65 11.71 0.55
N PHE A 135 -12.42 13.00 0.33
CA PHE A 135 -11.06 13.55 0.32
C PHE A 135 -10.33 13.31 1.65
N LEU A 136 -11.04 13.44 2.77
CA LEU A 136 -10.49 13.34 4.12
C LEU A 136 -10.14 11.90 4.53
N ASP A 137 -10.78 10.89 3.94
CA ASP A 137 -10.64 9.50 4.40
C ASP A 137 -9.26 8.92 4.07
N ALA A 138 -8.72 9.22 2.88
CA ALA A 138 -7.45 8.68 2.43
C ALA A 138 -6.60 9.65 1.63
N LEU A 139 -7.20 10.35 0.65
CA LEU A 139 -6.41 11.13 -0.30
C LEU A 139 -5.64 12.27 0.37
N GLN A 140 -6.23 12.95 1.37
CA GLN A 140 -5.53 13.97 2.15
C GLN A 140 -4.25 13.43 2.79
N PHE A 141 -4.31 12.24 3.40
CA PHE A 141 -3.15 11.60 4.03
C PHE A 141 -2.05 11.35 2.99
N PHE A 142 -2.38 10.71 1.86
CA PHE A 142 -1.38 10.44 0.82
C PHE A 142 -0.79 11.71 0.21
N VAL A 143 -1.60 12.75 -0.02
CA VAL A 143 -1.12 14.04 -0.52
C VAL A 143 -0.12 14.65 0.45
N ALA A 144 -0.42 14.66 1.75
CA ALA A 144 0.46 15.22 2.77
C ALA A 144 1.76 14.41 2.90
N GLU A 145 1.66 13.08 2.98
CA GLU A 145 2.82 12.20 3.17
C GLU A 145 3.77 12.20 1.97
N TYR A 146 3.24 12.19 0.74
CA TYR A 146 4.07 12.28 -0.46
C TYR A 146 4.70 13.68 -0.60
N ALA A 147 3.96 14.74 -0.29
CA ALA A 147 4.51 16.10 -0.31
C ALA A 147 5.66 16.26 0.69
N ALA A 148 5.55 15.70 1.89
CA ALA A 148 6.62 15.67 2.89
C ALA A 148 7.88 14.93 2.40
N ARG A 149 7.73 14.02 1.43
CA ARG A 149 8.82 13.26 0.79
C ARG A 149 9.26 13.86 -0.55
N GLY A 150 8.85 15.09 -0.85
CA GLY A 150 9.22 15.82 -2.06
C GLY A 150 8.48 15.40 -3.33
N ILE A 151 7.38 14.64 -3.20
CA ILE A 151 6.57 14.17 -4.33
C ILE A 151 5.26 14.97 -4.37
N TYR A 152 5.08 15.70 -5.46
CA TYR A 152 3.86 16.45 -5.76
C TYR A 152 3.20 15.84 -7.00
N PHE A 153 1.99 15.31 -6.86
CA PHE A 153 1.28 14.69 -7.98
C PHE A 153 0.76 15.73 -8.98
N ASP A 154 0.91 15.41 -10.25
CA ASP A 154 0.38 16.20 -11.36
C ASP A 154 -1.10 15.89 -11.62
N GLU A 155 -1.53 14.64 -11.35
CA GLU A 155 -2.89 14.17 -11.58
C GLU A 155 -3.32 13.16 -10.50
N PHE A 156 -4.60 13.22 -10.12
CA PHE A 156 -5.27 12.27 -9.24
C PHE A 156 -6.45 11.63 -9.97
N TYR A 157 -6.62 10.31 -9.91
CA TYR A 157 -7.75 9.59 -10.47
C TYR A 157 -8.44 8.83 -9.35
N VAL A 158 -9.69 9.17 -9.05
CA VAL A 158 -10.38 8.66 -7.84
C VAL A 158 -11.73 8.08 -8.20
N TRP A 159 -11.93 6.80 -7.87
CA TRP A 159 -13.20 6.11 -8.05
C TRP A 159 -13.95 6.01 -6.73
N GLU A 160 -15.22 6.44 -6.73
CA GLU A 160 -16.13 6.27 -5.61
C GLU A 160 -17.44 5.65 -6.09
N ALA A 161 -17.74 4.45 -5.57
CA ALA A 161 -18.90 3.68 -6.00
C ALA A 161 -20.23 4.31 -5.56
N ARG A 162 -20.26 5.03 -4.43
CA ARG A 162 -21.48 5.71 -4.00
C ARG A 162 -21.71 6.96 -4.83
N PRO A 163 -22.97 7.26 -5.21
CA PRO A 163 -23.29 8.54 -5.78
C PRO A 163 -23.14 9.62 -4.69
N LEU A 164 -22.12 10.46 -4.83
CA LEU A 164 -21.90 11.64 -3.99
C LEU A 164 -21.90 12.89 -4.87
N SER A 165 -22.16 14.05 -4.28
CA SER A 165 -21.86 15.32 -4.96
C SER A 165 -20.38 15.67 -4.81
N VAL A 166 -19.86 16.52 -5.69
CA VAL A 166 -18.48 17.04 -5.60
C VAL A 166 -18.26 17.75 -4.26
N GLU A 167 -19.24 18.52 -3.78
CA GLU A 167 -19.14 19.21 -2.49
C GLU A 167 -19.15 18.25 -1.30
N ASP A 168 -19.85 17.12 -1.40
CA ASP A 168 -19.82 16.10 -0.36
C ASP A 168 -18.46 15.40 -0.31
N TYR A 169 -17.82 15.16 -1.45
CA TYR A 169 -16.47 14.59 -1.52
C TYR A 169 -15.43 15.51 -0.85
N TRP A 170 -15.55 16.83 -1.06
CA TRP A 170 -14.65 17.85 -0.51
C TRP A 170 -15.01 18.32 0.91
N ARG A 171 -16.06 17.77 1.52
CA ARG A 171 -16.57 18.28 2.79
C ARG A 171 -15.50 18.23 3.89
N GLY A 172 -15.17 19.40 4.43
CA GLY A 172 -14.19 19.55 5.51
C GLY A 172 -12.74 19.55 5.05
N ALA A 173 -12.47 19.46 3.75
CA ALA A 173 -11.12 19.60 3.21
C ALA A 173 -10.54 20.99 3.52
N ASP A 174 -9.25 21.04 3.82
CA ASP A 174 -8.52 22.29 3.94
C ASP A 174 -8.60 23.08 2.61
N PRO A 175 -8.95 24.38 2.62
CA PRO A 175 -9.11 25.16 1.40
C PRO A 175 -7.85 25.23 0.52
N ALA A 176 -6.66 25.26 1.12
CA ALA A 176 -5.40 25.30 0.35
C ALA A 176 -5.12 23.95 -0.31
N LEU A 177 -5.37 22.84 0.39
CA LEU A 177 -5.30 21.49 -0.20
C LEU A 177 -6.32 21.30 -1.32
N ARG A 178 -7.57 21.74 -1.15
CA ARG A 178 -8.58 21.68 -2.21
C ARG A 178 -8.13 22.48 -3.44
N ALA A 179 -7.66 23.72 -3.26
CA ALA A 179 -7.18 24.56 -4.35
C ALA A 179 -6.00 23.91 -5.12
N TYR A 180 -5.16 23.12 -4.44
CA TYR A 180 -4.12 22.34 -5.07
C TYR A 180 -4.67 21.09 -5.80
N CYS A 181 -5.50 20.28 -5.13
CA CYS A 181 -5.91 18.98 -5.65
C CYS A 181 -7.04 19.05 -6.69
N GLU A 182 -8.05 19.91 -6.48
CA GLU A 182 -9.26 20.01 -7.33
C GLU A 182 -8.96 20.19 -8.83
N PRO A 183 -8.09 21.12 -9.28
CA PRO A 183 -7.78 21.25 -10.71
C PRO A 183 -6.98 20.07 -11.28
N ARG A 184 -6.49 19.16 -10.45
CA ARG A 184 -5.70 17.97 -10.81
C ARG A 184 -6.50 16.68 -10.66
N LEU A 185 -7.74 16.77 -10.18
CA LEU A 185 -8.55 15.63 -9.77
C LEU A 185 -9.51 15.21 -10.89
N HIS A 186 -9.36 13.96 -11.32
CA HIS A 186 -10.30 13.22 -12.14
C HIS A 186 -11.16 12.35 -11.23
N LEU A 187 -12.34 12.87 -10.86
CA LEU A 187 -13.24 12.25 -9.88
C LEU A 187 -14.39 11.49 -10.56
N PHE A 188 -14.48 10.18 -10.30
CA PHE A 188 -15.51 9.29 -10.84
C PHE A 188 -16.53 8.93 -9.74
N LEU A 189 -17.50 9.81 -9.50
CA LEU A 189 -18.56 9.62 -8.48
C LEU A 189 -19.69 8.74 -9.00
N GLY A 190 -20.16 7.80 -8.18
CA GLY A 190 -21.17 6.82 -8.57
C GLY A 190 -20.66 5.78 -9.58
N VAL A 191 -19.33 5.66 -9.73
CA VAL A 191 -18.68 4.76 -10.68
C VAL A 191 -17.96 3.68 -9.91
N GLU A 192 -18.43 2.45 -10.07
CA GLU A 192 -17.84 1.31 -9.42
C GLU A 192 -16.61 0.82 -10.19
N VAL A 193 -15.55 0.46 -9.46
CA VAL A 193 -14.37 -0.18 -10.06
C VAL A 193 -14.74 -1.54 -10.66
N VAL A 194 -14.26 -1.80 -11.87
CA VAL A 194 -14.50 -3.04 -12.61
C VAL A 194 -13.24 -3.90 -12.69
N GLY A 195 -13.39 -5.17 -12.33
CA GLY A 195 -12.28 -6.14 -12.31
C GLY A 195 -11.90 -6.68 -13.69
N ALA A 196 -12.80 -6.59 -14.68
CA ALA A 196 -12.56 -7.09 -16.03
C ALA A 196 -11.44 -6.29 -16.74
N ARG A 197 -10.53 -7.00 -17.42
CA ARG A 197 -9.41 -6.38 -18.13
C ARG A 197 -9.90 -5.51 -19.29
N GLY A 198 -9.31 -4.33 -19.45
CA GLY A 198 -9.65 -3.39 -20.51
C GLY A 198 -10.99 -2.66 -20.32
N ALA A 199 -11.72 -2.91 -19.24
CA ALA A 199 -12.90 -2.14 -18.90
C ALA A 199 -12.52 -0.66 -18.61
N PRO A 200 -13.36 0.32 -18.97
CA PRO A 200 -13.07 1.74 -18.79
C PRO A 200 -12.84 2.12 -17.32
N ASP A 201 -13.57 1.48 -16.41
CA ASP A 201 -13.50 1.72 -14.95
C ASP A 201 -12.60 0.71 -14.23
N ASN A 202 -11.66 0.09 -14.97
CA ASN A 202 -10.59 -0.70 -14.39
C ASN A 202 -9.39 0.21 -14.10
N PRO A 203 -9.04 0.49 -12.83
CA PRO A 203 -7.98 1.42 -12.46
C PRO A 203 -6.60 0.97 -12.96
N ILE A 204 -6.38 -0.33 -13.10
CA ILE A 204 -5.12 -0.88 -13.64
C ILE A 204 -5.05 -0.65 -15.14
N ALA A 205 -6.12 -0.94 -15.88
CA ALA A 205 -6.17 -0.65 -17.31
C ALA A 205 -5.98 0.85 -17.57
N ARG A 206 -6.56 1.70 -16.70
CA ARG A 206 -6.36 3.15 -16.77
C ARG A 206 -4.90 3.53 -16.51
N ALA A 207 -4.29 3.00 -15.45
CA ALA A 207 -2.89 3.24 -15.13
C ALA A 207 -1.96 2.76 -16.26
N GLU A 208 -2.17 1.56 -16.81
CA GLU A 208 -1.39 1.04 -17.96
C GLU A 208 -1.49 1.95 -19.19
N ALA A 209 -2.65 2.55 -19.44
CA ALA A 209 -2.86 3.45 -20.57
C ALA A 209 -2.21 4.83 -20.38
N LEU A 210 -2.06 5.30 -19.14
CA LEU A 210 -1.62 6.67 -18.84
C LEU A 210 -0.16 6.75 -18.37
N CYS A 211 0.34 5.70 -17.70
CA CYS A 211 1.67 5.67 -17.12
C CYS A 211 2.69 5.14 -18.12
N ARG A 212 3.67 5.97 -18.44
CA ARG A 212 4.87 5.57 -19.18
C ARG A 212 5.89 4.94 -18.25
N THR A 213 6.89 4.25 -18.81
CA THR A 213 8.00 3.67 -18.04
C THR A 213 8.88 4.73 -17.35
N THR A 214 8.80 5.98 -17.81
CA THR A 214 9.50 7.14 -17.23
C THR A 214 8.65 7.92 -16.24
N ASP A 215 7.38 7.56 -16.07
CA ASP A 215 6.47 8.23 -15.15
C ASP A 215 6.54 7.60 -13.76
N PHE A 216 6.19 8.38 -12.75
CA PHE A 216 5.99 7.89 -11.39
C PHE A 216 4.49 7.72 -11.15
N CYS A 217 4.03 6.49 -10.92
CA CYS A 217 2.61 6.20 -10.73
C CYS A 217 2.38 5.41 -9.45
N VAL A 218 1.40 5.85 -8.67
CA VAL A 218 0.98 5.20 -7.42
C VAL A 218 -0.44 4.70 -7.58
N LEU A 219 -0.67 3.44 -7.24
CA LEU A 219 -1.99 2.83 -7.22
C LEU A 219 -2.34 2.42 -5.79
N LYS A 220 -3.37 3.06 -5.24
CA LYS A 220 -4.05 2.63 -4.02
C LYS A 220 -5.21 1.71 -4.41
N LEU A 221 -5.20 0.50 -3.85
CA LEU A 221 -6.26 -0.48 -4.01
C LEU A 221 -6.94 -0.71 -2.67
N ASP A 222 -8.10 -0.07 -2.46
CA ASP A 222 -8.83 -0.07 -1.20
C ASP A 222 -10.31 -0.29 -1.47
N ILE A 223 -10.62 -1.54 -1.82
CA ILE A 223 -11.95 -1.93 -2.27
C ILE A 223 -12.51 -2.93 -1.28
N ASP A 224 -13.68 -2.64 -0.72
CA ASP A 224 -14.41 -3.52 0.21
C ASP A 224 -15.06 -4.75 -0.46
N ARG A 225 -14.45 -5.27 -1.53
CA ARG A 225 -14.91 -6.45 -2.28
C ARG A 225 -13.74 -7.37 -2.60
N PRO A 226 -13.45 -8.37 -1.74
CA PRO A 226 -12.26 -9.21 -1.86
C PRO A 226 -12.09 -9.87 -3.24
N GLY A 227 -13.18 -10.32 -3.86
CA GLY A 227 -13.13 -10.96 -5.19
C GLY A 227 -12.69 -9.99 -6.30
N LEU A 228 -13.12 -8.73 -6.21
CA LEU A 228 -12.70 -7.68 -7.14
C LEU A 228 -11.23 -7.29 -6.92
N GLU A 229 -10.85 -7.06 -5.66
CA GLU A 229 -9.46 -6.76 -5.31
C GLU A 229 -8.51 -7.87 -5.78
N THR A 230 -8.88 -9.13 -5.56
CA THR A 230 -8.10 -10.30 -6.02
C THR A 230 -7.93 -10.30 -7.54
N ALA A 231 -8.99 -10.01 -8.30
CA ALA A 231 -8.90 -9.92 -9.75
C ALA A 231 -7.95 -8.81 -10.22
N LEU A 232 -7.99 -7.65 -9.56
CA LEU A 232 -7.11 -6.52 -9.85
C LEU A 232 -5.65 -6.82 -9.48
N VAL A 233 -5.40 -7.42 -8.31
CA VAL A 233 -4.04 -7.86 -7.93
C VAL A 233 -3.50 -8.86 -8.95
N GLY A 234 -4.31 -9.80 -9.44
CA GLY A 234 -3.93 -10.71 -10.51
C GLY A 234 -3.44 -9.99 -11.77
N HIS A 235 -4.12 -8.92 -12.17
CA HIS A 235 -3.68 -8.09 -13.30
C HIS A 235 -2.34 -7.39 -13.04
N LEU A 236 -2.11 -6.88 -11.82
CA LEU A 236 -0.82 -6.25 -11.45
C LEU A 236 0.32 -7.24 -11.53
N VAL A 237 0.16 -8.45 -10.96
CA VAL A 237 1.19 -9.49 -10.97
C VAL A 237 1.55 -9.88 -12.41
N GLU A 238 0.56 -10.06 -13.27
CA GLU A 238 0.80 -10.32 -14.70
C GLU A 238 1.46 -9.15 -15.44
N ALA A 239 1.09 -7.90 -15.11
CA ALA A 239 1.70 -6.72 -15.70
C ALA A 239 3.18 -6.58 -15.33
N VAL A 240 3.52 -6.83 -14.06
CA VAL A 240 4.91 -6.84 -13.58
C VAL A 240 5.70 -7.97 -14.22
N GLY A 241 5.14 -9.20 -14.24
CA GLY A 241 5.81 -10.36 -14.86
C GLY A 241 6.13 -10.16 -16.35
N ARG A 242 5.30 -9.42 -17.09
CA ARG A 242 5.54 -9.11 -18.52
C ARG A 242 6.63 -8.06 -18.75
N ARG A 243 6.89 -7.17 -17.80
CA ARG A 243 7.85 -6.08 -17.95
C ARG A 243 9.29 -6.48 -17.60
N GLY A 244 9.49 -7.73 -17.14
CA GLY A 244 10.73 -8.16 -16.50
C GLY A 244 10.75 -7.63 -15.06
N ALA A 245 11.08 -8.50 -14.11
CA ALA A 245 11.30 -8.07 -12.73
C ALA A 245 12.41 -7.00 -12.73
N PHE A 246 12.17 -5.91 -11.98
CA PHE A 246 13.12 -4.84 -11.74
C PHE A 246 14.47 -5.38 -11.24
#